data_AF-A0A7X0Z0V0-F1
#
_entry.id   AF-A0A7X0Z0V0-F1
#
_cell.length_a   1.000
_cell.length_b   1.000
_cell.length_c   1.000
_cell.angle_alpha   90.00
_cell.angle_beta   90.00
_cell.angle_gamma   90.00
#
_symmetry.space_group_name_H-M   'P 1'
#
loop_
_entity.id
_entity.type
_entity.pdbx_description
1 polymer ?
#
loop_
_entity_poly.entity_id
_entity_poly.type
_entity_poly.pdbx_seq_one_letter_code
_entity_poly.pdbx_strand_id
1 'polypeptide(L)'
;MIEKVEDICSSEQAVLLLALSEHISEQLSDSEDFSVAREALNACWDWLVDKKIDPDSLYCLLENLDDTGILTVMQSEDDARKLKVWICIADAMVLILKEAYASQADEYLPATIEAVDMRTVEEFFDNFQNVCEHSRIIVNKVLTGLKS
;
A
#
# COMPACT_ATOMS: atom_id res chain seq x y z
N MET A 1 13.90 -11.71 5.26
CA MET A 1 12.45 -11.61 4.95
C MET A 1 12.32 -10.79 3.69
N ILE A 2 12.86 -9.57 3.72
CA ILE A 2 13.09 -8.70 2.55
C ILE A 2 13.78 -9.45 1.40
N GLU A 3 14.85 -10.21 1.65
CA GLU A 3 15.52 -11.03 0.60
C GLU A 3 14.56 -11.90 -0.24
N LYS A 4 13.53 -12.51 0.40
CA LYS A 4 12.55 -13.35 -0.33
C LYS A 4 11.55 -12.51 -1.13
N VAL A 5 11.37 -11.25 -0.75
CA VAL A 5 10.47 -10.29 -1.40
C VAL A 5 11.19 -9.61 -2.57
N GLU A 6 12.50 -9.37 -2.45
CA GLU A 6 13.35 -8.91 -3.57
C GLU A 6 13.36 -9.90 -4.74
N ASP A 7 13.22 -11.20 -4.44
CA ASP A 7 13.23 -12.28 -5.43
C ASP A 7 11.91 -12.45 -6.22
N ILE A 8 10.82 -11.76 -5.83
CA ILE A 8 9.52 -11.81 -6.53
C ILE A 8 9.31 -10.55 -7.38
N CYS A 9 8.51 -10.64 -8.44
CA CYS A 9 8.32 -9.50 -9.35
C CYS A 9 7.51 -8.36 -8.71
N SER A 10 7.61 -7.15 -9.26
CA SER A 10 7.00 -5.94 -8.69
C SER A 10 5.48 -6.06 -8.47
N SER A 11 4.76 -6.70 -9.39
CA SER A 11 3.32 -6.97 -9.23
C SER A 11 3.01 -7.92 -8.07
N GLU A 12 3.83 -8.95 -7.83
CA GLU A 12 3.68 -9.84 -6.66
C GLU A 12 4.01 -9.11 -5.36
N GLN A 13 5.00 -8.20 -5.37
CA GLN A 13 5.30 -7.33 -4.23
C GLN A 13 4.11 -6.42 -3.91
N ALA A 14 3.50 -5.80 -4.92
CA ALA A 14 2.34 -4.93 -4.75
C ALA A 14 1.15 -5.69 -4.13
N VAL A 15 0.85 -6.89 -4.62
CA VAL A 15 -0.22 -7.75 -4.06
C VAL A 15 0.09 -8.18 -2.63
N LEU A 16 1.35 -8.54 -2.34
CA LEU A 16 1.77 -8.92 -0.99
C LEU A 16 1.56 -7.76 -0.01
N LEU A 17 2.06 -6.57 -0.35
CA LEU A 17 1.95 -5.40 0.52
C LEU A 17 0.49 -5.01 0.75
N LEU A 18 -0.34 -5.03 -0.30
CA LEU A 18 -1.77 -4.77 -0.17
C LEU A 18 -2.48 -5.78 0.74
N ALA A 19 -2.19 -7.08 0.60
CA ALA A 19 -2.75 -8.12 1.47
C ALA A 19 -2.34 -7.97 2.94
N LEU A 20 -1.09 -7.55 3.18
CA LEU A 20 -0.60 -7.30 4.52
C LEU A 20 -1.20 -6.02 5.12
N SER A 21 -1.37 -4.96 4.33
CA SER A 21 -2.07 -3.73 4.73
C SER A 21 -3.53 -4.00 5.09
N GLU A 22 -4.23 -4.81 4.28
CA GLU A 22 -5.59 -5.26 4.58
C GLU A 22 -5.67 -5.90 5.97
N HIS A 23 -4.71 -6.80 6.28
CA HIS A 23 -4.66 -7.52 7.55
C HIS A 23 -4.50 -6.61 8.78
N ILE A 24 -3.75 -5.51 8.65
CA ILE A 24 -3.50 -4.58 9.76
C ILE A 24 -4.45 -3.38 9.77
N SER A 25 -5.25 -3.16 8.72
CA SER A 25 -6.13 -2.00 8.58
C SER A 25 -7.13 -1.86 9.74
N GLU A 26 -7.63 -2.97 10.30
CA GLU A 26 -8.55 -2.98 11.45
C GLU A 26 -7.97 -2.32 12.72
N GLN A 27 -6.64 -2.15 12.79
CA GLN A 27 -6.01 -1.39 13.87
C GLN A 27 -6.33 0.11 13.83
N LEU A 28 -6.91 0.59 12.72
CA LEU A 28 -7.41 1.95 12.54
C LEU A 28 -8.91 2.07 12.82
N SER A 29 -9.60 1.00 13.26
CA SER A 29 -11.08 0.98 13.38
C SER A 29 -11.68 2.03 14.31
N ASP A 30 -10.89 2.60 15.22
CA ASP A 30 -11.26 3.68 16.13
C ASP A 30 -10.78 5.06 15.64
N SER A 31 -10.13 5.16 14.47
CA SER A 31 -9.77 6.41 13.81
C SER A 31 -10.98 7.03 13.11
N GLU A 32 -11.10 8.36 13.17
CA GLU A 32 -12.10 9.11 12.41
C GLU A 32 -11.91 8.96 10.89
N ASP A 33 -10.66 8.72 10.46
CA ASP A 33 -10.28 8.57 9.06
C ASP A 33 -10.26 7.10 8.58
N PHE A 34 -10.75 6.14 9.38
CA PHE A 34 -10.76 4.73 8.99
C PHE A 34 -11.47 4.48 7.65
N SER A 35 -12.49 5.27 7.35
CA SER A 35 -13.20 5.21 6.07
C SER A 35 -12.30 5.50 4.86
N VAL A 36 -11.31 6.39 5.01
CA VAL A 36 -10.32 6.72 3.97
C VAL A 36 -9.43 5.52 3.68
N ALA A 37 -8.96 4.82 4.73
CA ALA A 37 -8.21 3.56 4.57
C ALA A 37 -9.02 2.51 3.81
N ARG A 38 -10.29 2.33 4.17
CA ARG A 38 -11.16 1.33 3.54
C ARG A 38 -11.44 1.65 2.07
N GLU A 39 -11.71 2.91 1.75
CA GLU A 39 -11.93 3.36 0.38
C GLU A 39 -10.69 3.10 -0.48
N ALA A 40 -9.52 3.53 0.00
CA ALA A 40 -8.24 3.34 -0.67
C ALA A 40 -7.90 1.86 -0.92
N LEU A 41 -7.99 1.02 0.11
CA LEU A 41 -7.70 -0.42 -0.01
C LEU A 41 -8.67 -1.12 -0.95
N ASN A 42 -9.97 -0.81 -0.86
CA ASN A 42 -10.97 -1.38 -1.77
C ASN A 42 -10.70 -0.97 -3.22
N ALA A 43 -10.36 0.30 -3.48
CA ALA A 43 -10.01 0.76 -4.82
C ALA A 43 -8.75 0.07 -5.38
N CYS A 44 -7.73 -0.18 -4.54
CA CYS A 44 -6.56 -0.96 -4.96
C CYS A 44 -6.93 -2.40 -5.32
N TRP A 45 -7.79 -3.07 -4.55
CA TRP A 45 -8.26 -4.42 -4.86
C TRP A 45 -9.09 -4.45 -6.14
N ASP A 46 -10.03 -3.51 -6.30
CA ASP A 46 -10.86 -3.38 -7.49
C ASP A 46 -10.00 -3.14 -8.74
N TRP A 47 -8.95 -2.32 -8.62
CA TRP A 47 -7.98 -2.13 -9.69
C TRP A 47 -7.22 -3.42 -10.03
N LEU A 48 -6.75 -4.19 -9.03
CA LEU A 48 -6.05 -5.46 -9.29
C LEU A 48 -6.93 -6.49 -10.00
N VAL A 49 -8.21 -6.57 -9.65
CA VAL A 49 -9.15 -7.55 -10.20
C VAL A 49 -9.60 -7.16 -11.61
N ASP A 50 -10.04 -5.92 -11.78
CA ASP A 50 -10.76 -5.49 -12.99
C ASP A 50 -9.96 -4.51 -13.86
N LYS A 51 -8.93 -3.85 -13.32
CA LYS A 51 -8.12 -2.81 -13.98
C LYS A 51 -8.95 -1.67 -14.60
N LYS A 52 -10.15 -1.43 -14.07
CA LYS A 52 -11.10 -0.43 -14.61
C LYS A 52 -10.94 0.95 -14.00
N ILE A 53 -10.40 1.03 -12.80
CA ILE A 53 -10.14 2.31 -12.15
C ILE A 53 -8.98 2.96 -12.89
N ASP A 54 -9.19 4.19 -13.31
CA ASP A 54 -8.15 5.00 -13.93
C ASP A 54 -7.04 5.31 -12.88
N PRO A 55 -5.74 5.15 -13.22
CA PRO A 55 -4.61 5.50 -12.38
C PRO A 55 -4.66 6.90 -11.77
N ASP A 56 -5.15 7.91 -12.47
CA ASP A 56 -5.27 9.28 -11.91
C ASP A 56 -6.33 9.31 -10.79
N SER A 57 -7.47 8.65 -11.00
CA SER A 57 -8.53 8.49 -10.00
C SER A 57 -8.04 7.71 -8.78
N LEU A 58 -7.24 6.67 -8.99
CA LEU A 58 -6.61 5.93 -7.90
C LEU A 58 -5.56 6.80 -7.18
N TYR A 59 -4.83 7.62 -7.91
CA TYR A 59 -3.84 8.55 -7.35
C TYR A 59 -4.49 9.61 -6.47
N CYS A 60 -5.68 10.10 -6.83
CA CYS A 60 -6.42 11.05 -6.00
C CYS A 60 -6.79 10.51 -4.60
N LEU A 61 -6.82 9.19 -4.40
CA LEU A 61 -7.00 8.59 -3.07
C LEU A 61 -5.70 8.64 -2.24
N LEU A 62 -4.54 8.64 -2.91
CA LEU A 62 -3.25 8.79 -2.26
C LEU A 62 -2.96 10.26 -1.92
N GLU A 63 -3.10 11.14 -2.91
CA GLU A 63 -2.74 12.55 -2.83
C GLU A 63 -3.68 13.38 -3.72
N ASN A 64 -4.26 14.44 -3.14
CA ASN A 64 -5.18 15.32 -3.84
C ASN A 64 -5.07 16.76 -3.32
N LEU A 65 -5.66 17.71 -4.05
CA LEU A 65 -5.64 19.13 -3.70
C LEU A 65 -6.58 19.51 -2.56
N ASP A 66 -7.49 18.60 -2.18
CA ASP A 66 -8.47 18.81 -1.12
C ASP A 66 -7.92 18.39 0.26
N ASP A 67 -6.66 17.94 0.32
CA ASP A 67 -5.97 17.52 1.54
C ASP A 67 -6.69 16.38 2.29
N THR A 68 -7.36 15.48 1.55
CA THR A 68 -8.10 14.34 2.13
C THR A 68 -7.47 12.98 1.84
N GLY A 69 -6.41 12.94 1.05
CA GLY A 69 -5.74 11.71 0.64
C GLY A 69 -4.99 11.01 1.77
N ILE A 70 -4.60 9.76 1.53
CA ILE A 70 -3.86 8.93 2.48
C ILE A 70 -2.59 9.62 3.00
N LEU A 71 -1.85 10.34 2.14
CA LEU A 71 -0.64 11.04 2.58
C LEU A 71 -0.95 12.17 3.58
N THR A 72 -2.08 12.85 3.43
CA THR A 72 -2.48 13.92 4.35
C THR A 72 -2.94 13.37 5.70
N VAL A 73 -3.76 12.32 5.67
CA VAL A 73 -4.20 11.61 6.90
C VAL A 73 -2.98 11.07 7.64
N MET A 74 -2.06 10.42 6.93
CA MET A 74 -0.80 9.92 7.50
C MET A 74 0.02 11.04 8.16
N GLN A 75 0.19 12.19 7.51
CA GLN A 75 0.95 13.32 8.06
C GLN A 75 0.30 13.95 9.30
N SER A 76 -1.00 13.76 9.48
CA SER A 76 -1.79 14.31 10.59
C SER A 76 -1.95 13.34 11.77
N GLU A 77 -1.50 12.09 11.63
CA GLU A 77 -1.64 11.07 12.68
C GLU A 77 -0.59 11.22 13.79
N ASP A 78 -1.06 11.42 15.02
CA ASP A 78 -0.23 11.56 16.20
C ASP A 78 0.02 10.22 16.93
N ASP A 79 -0.84 9.22 16.74
CA ASP A 79 -0.63 7.91 17.35
C ASP A 79 0.48 7.14 16.60
N ALA A 80 1.61 6.95 17.27
CA ALA A 80 2.79 6.31 16.69
C ALA A 80 2.55 4.87 16.19
N ARG A 81 1.51 4.17 16.67
CA ARG A 81 1.15 2.84 16.17
C ARG A 81 0.26 2.95 14.94
N LYS A 82 -0.74 3.83 14.94
CA LYS A 82 -1.61 4.09 13.78
C LYS A 82 -0.83 4.68 12.60
N LEU A 83 0.11 5.59 12.87
CA LEU A 83 0.99 6.18 11.85
C LEU A 83 1.73 5.09 11.06
N LYS A 84 2.23 4.05 11.73
CA LYS A 84 2.89 2.92 11.07
C LYS A 84 1.93 2.11 10.19
N VAL A 85 0.67 1.98 10.58
CA VAL A 85 -0.37 1.35 9.74
C VAL A 85 -0.66 2.21 8.51
N TRP A 86 -0.77 3.53 8.67
CA TRP A 86 -0.90 4.46 7.54
C TRP A 86 0.27 4.41 6.57
N ILE A 87 1.50 4.35 7.07
CA ILE A 87 2.71 4.18 6.24
C ILE A 87 2.60 2.89 5.41
N CYS A 88 2.22 1.76 6.04
CA CYS A 88 2.04 0.50 5.32
C CYS A 88 0.96 0.61 4.21
N ILE A 89 -0.14 1.31 4.48
CA ILE A 89 -1.20 1.53 3.47
C ILE A 89 -0.68 2.39 2.32
N ALA A 90 0.01 3.50 2.62
CA ALA A 90 0.59 4.39 1.61
C ALA A 90 1.61 3.65 0.73
N ASP A 91 2.54 2.90 1.33
CA ASP A 91 3.56 2.11 0.64
C ASP A 91 2.94 1.03 -0.27
N ALA A 92 1.88 0.37 0.19
CA ALA A 92 1.14 -0.59 -0.64
C ALA A 92 0.48 0.11 -1.84
N MET A 93 -0.16 1.27 -1.62
CA MET A 93 -0.84 2.02 -2.68
C MET A 93 0.12 2.53 -3.75
N VAL A 94 1.28 3.07 -3.37
CA VAL A 94 2.24 3.60 -4.37
C VAL A 94 2.78 2.50 -5.28
N LEU A 95 2.93 1.26 -4.79
CA LEU A 95 3.28 0.11 -5.64
C LEU A 95 2.15 -0.28 -6.59
N ILE A 96 0.90 -0.28 -6.11
CA ILE A 96 -0.27 -0.53 -6.96
C ILE A 96 -0.37 0.55 -8.05
N LEU A 97 -0.19 1.81 -7.69
CA LEU A 97 -0.18 2.95 -8.62
C LEU A 97 0.95 2.83 -9.63
N LYS A 98 2.15 2.40 -9.22
CA LYS A 98 3.27 2.17 -10.14
C LYS A 98 2.91 1.13 -11.22
N GLU A 99 2.29 0.02 -10.82
CA GLU A 99 1.78 -0.98 -11.77
C GLU A 99 0.62 -0.43 -12.63
N ALA A 100 -0.22 0.44 -12.06
CA ALA A 100 -1.34 1.07 -12.75
C ALA A 100 -0.88 2.02 -13.86
N TYR A 101 0.04 2.93 -13.56
CA TYR A 101 0.64 3.80 -14.57
C TYR A 101 1.47 3.02 -15.60
N ALA A 102 2.22 1.99 -15.18
CA ALA A 102 2.96 1.14 -16.12
C ALA A 102 2.07 0.37 -17.11
N SER A 103 0.78 0.21 -16.79
CA SER A 103 -0.21 -0.40 -17.69
C SER A 103 -0.79 0.56 -18.73
N GLN A 104 -0.58 1.87 -18.57
CA GLN A 104 -0.96 2.88 -19.55
C GLN A 104 0.13 3.08 -20.61
N ALA A 105 -0.27 3.65 -21.75
CA ALA A 105 0.66 4.00 -22.83
C ALA A 105 1.32 5.38 -22.64
N ASP A 106 0.91 6.14 -21.62
CA ASP A 106 1.41 7.48 -21.34
C ASP A 106 2.72 7.43 -20.54
N GLU A 107 3.64 8.35 -20.85
CA GLU A 107 4.97 8.41 -20.21
C GLU A 107 5.00 9.27 -18.94
N TYR A 108 3.92 9.99 -18.62
CA TYR A 108 3.88 10.86 -17.45
C TYR A 108 3.61 10.07 -16.16
N LEU A 109 4.46 10.27 -15.16
CA LEU A 109 4.33 9.68 -13.84
C LEU A 109 4.38 10.80 -12.79
N PRO A 110 3.44 10.83 -11.81
CA PRO A 110 3.56 11.75 -10.69
C PRO A 110 4.87 11.51 -9.92
N ALA A 111 5.48 12.59 -9.40
CA ALA A 111 6.78 12.52 -8.72
C ALA A 111 6.78 11.53 -7.54
N THR A 112 5.66 11.44 -6.81
CA THR A 112 5.44 10.48 -5.71
C THR A 112 5.59 9.04 -6.18
N ILE A 113 5.13 8.72 -7.40
CA ILE A 113 5.24 7.37 -7.97
C ILE A 113 6.59 7.14 -8.64
N GLU A 114 7.20 8.17 -9.25
CA GLU A 114 8.54 8.10 -9.83
C GLU A 114 9.61 7.79 -8.76
N ALA A 115 9.43 8.29 -7.54
CA ALA A 115 10.35 8.06 -6.42
C ALA A 115 10.29 6.63 -5.83
N VAL A 116 9.32 5.81 -6.22
CA VAL A 116 9.11 4.47 -5.64
C VAL A 116 10.23 3.53 -6.05
N ASP A 117 10.95 3.01 -5.06
CA ASP A 117 12.02 2.04 -5.22
C ASP A 117 11.97 0.96 -4.12
N MET A 118 13.03 0.15 -4.01
CA MET A 118 13.08 -0.94 -3.02
C MET A 118 12.97 -0.44 -1.57
N ARG A 119 13.36 0.81 -1.29
CA ARG A 119 13.27 1.39 0.06
C ARG A 119 11.82 1.53 0.53
N THR A 120 10.87 1.74 -0.38
CA THR A 120 9.43 1.71 -0.08
C THR A 120 9.02 0.33 0.47
N VAL A 121 9.54 -0.75 -0.12
CA VAL A 121 9.26 -2.12 0.34
C VAL A 121 9.93 -2.39 1.69
N GLU A 122 11.16 -1.90 1.89
CA GLU A 122 11.88 -2.02 3.16
C GLU A 122 11.13 -1.27 4.29
N GLU A 123 10.74 -0.02 4.03
CA GLU A 123 9.99 0.83 4.96
C GLU A 123 8.65 0.20 5.35
N PHE A 124 7.93 -0.36 4.38
CA PHE A 124 6.71 -1.13 4.65
C PHE A 124 6.97 -2.24 5.68
N PHE A 125 7.99 -3.07 5.46
CA PHE A 125 8.23 -4.22 6.33
C PHE A 125 8.72 -3.83 7.71
N ASP A 126 9.49 -2.75 7.82
CA ASP A 126 9.91 -2.20 9.10
C ASP A 126 8.69 -1.74 9.91
N ASN A 127 7.77 -1.00 9.29
CA ASN A 127 6.54 -0.55 9.94
C ASN A 127 5.58 -1.72 10.26
N PHE A 128 5.37 -2.64 9.32
CA PHE A 128 4.52 -3.81 9.49
C PHE A 128 4.97 -4.69 10.67
N GLN A 129 6.28 -4.93 10.80
CA GLN A 129 6.83 -5.72 11.90
C GLN A 129 6.62 -5.06 13.28
N ASN A 130 6.50 -3.74 13.32
CA ASN A 130 6.27 -2.99 14.54
C ASN A 130 4.79 -3.01 15.00
N VAL A 131 3.84 -3.26 14.09
CA VAL A 131 2.40 -3.22 14.39
C VAL A 131 1.72 -4.59 14.35
N CYS A 132 2.37 -5.59 13.74
CA CYS A 132 1.84 -6.93 13.54
C CYS A 132 2.65 -7.98 14.30
N GLU A 133 2.06 -8.53 15.35
CA GLU A 133 2.61 -9.71 16.01
C GLU A 133 2.67 -10.89 15.05
N HIS A 134 3.70 -11.73 15.18
CA HIS A 134 3.90 -12.87 14.28
C HIS A 134 4.03 -12.50 12.79
N SER A 135 4.37 -11.24 12.48
CA SER A 135 4.58 -10.72 11.13
C SER A 135 5.33 -11.69 10.22
N ARG A 136 6.45 -12.27 10.69
CA ARG A 136 7.23 -13.27 9.93
C ARG A 136 6.41 -14.51 9.52
N ILE A 137 5.54 -15.03 10.38
CA ILE A 137 4.70 -16.19 10.08
C ILE A 137 3.66 -15.81 9.03
N ILE A 138 3.02 -14.66 9.19
CA ILE A 138 1.99 -14.15 8.27
C ILE A 138 2.60 -13.93 6.88
N VAL A 139 3.71 -13.20 6.80
CA VAL A 139 4.41 -12.92 5.53
C VAL A 139 4.78 -14.21 4.81
N ASN A 140 5.35 -15.22 5.51
CA ASN A 140 5.68 -16.49 4.87
C ASN A 140 4.43 -17.24 4.37
N LYS A 141 3.30 -17.19 5.09
CA LYS A 141 2.05 -17.82 4.64
C LYS A 141 1.51 -17.17 3.36
N VAL A 142 1.48 -15.84 3.30
CA VAL A 142 1.02 -15.11 2.11
C VAL A 142 1.95 -15.39 0.93
N LEU A 143 3.28 -15.32 1.13
CA LEU A 143 4.27 -15.66 0.10
C LEU A 143 4.13 -17.10 -0.43
N THR A 144 3.81 -18.08 0.43
CA THR A 144 3.57 -19.45 -0.05
C THR A 144 2.30 -19.58 -0.86
N GLY A 145 1.27 -18.79 -0.58
CA GLY A 145 0.02 -18.78 -1.34
C GLY A 145 0.13 -18.08 -2.70
N LEU A 146 1.06 -17.12 -2.87
CA LEU A 146 1.32 -16.50 -4.17
C LEU A 146 2.05 -17.44 -5.15
N LYS A 147 2.78 -18.43 -4.65
CA LYS A 147 3.57 -19.38 -5.47
C LYS A 147 2.81 -20.64 -5.90
N SER A 148 1.55 -20.78 -5.51
CA SER A 148 0.68 -21.95 -5.81
C SER A 148 -0.29 -21.67 -6.92
#